data_AF-A0A7J4CRI2-F1
#
_entry.id   AF-A0A7J4CRI2-F1
#
_cell.length_a   1.000
_cell.length_b   1.000
_cell.length_c   1.000
_cell.angle_alpha   90.00
_cell.angle_beta   90.00
_cell.angle_gamma   90.00
#
_symmetry.space_group_name_H-M   'P 1'
#
loop_
_entity.id
_entity.type
_entity.pdbx_description
1 polymer ?
#
loop_
_entity_poly.entity_id
_entity_poly.type
_entity_poly.pdbx_seq_one_letter_code
_entity_poly.pdbx_strand_id
1 'polypeptide(L)'
;MPATTSVESRLEEEQGLRQKRLDQLATLGALMLLSATFWLAWPDLKSSFSGERSVLQSLGAPLIVLAWALVMQDLPRMTARARSRIGAATTVAWLPLMLMGTWSLEEGTMEMVGGIILIVVAATLFKVSRSVLQGPAVIIRYRGVMGGLGCVLTLSLVVASIPQAPTLYLHLTILVGGVIMAFLDWSGGDEERELRKEFRLRLDKLEFRILELRSLGAAVDQAASLVMTAGEEGYLDLANGMRLLDEAEDDIERTLRFTEDVEEVRAEVARRVKQAEEIAPLAKRPARAMTQGDRELELGSPREAEQLFRQAKIRAEEVIEWWQQAESAISTAKRLLSEVTGQEADSMRSILKEAESSLSAEHPKKAFEFATAIPDQLANVGTAVENAGHAVELAQAALGETDGMDTSQWEQRLKQASQALEDGDHSLARGLCDGIVREIDRERAAMDDVRRGLRQRKKLVARFSKRTDADDWQERLDGIKAA
;
A
#
# COMPACT_ATOMS: atom_id res chain seq x y z
N MET A 1 -25.78 24.65 26.12
CA MET A 1 -25.07 23.91 27.19
C MET A 1 -24.09 24.84 27.88
N PRO A 2 -24.40 25.32 29.10
CA PRO A 2 -23.36 25.72 30.06
C PRO A 2 -23.74 25.29 31.49
N ALA A 3 -23.11 24.24 32.02
CA ALA A 3 -23.24 23.84 33.43
C ALA A 3 -21.92 23.32 34.04
N THR A 4 -20.97 22.89 33.20
CA THR A 4 -19.68 22.32 33.62
C THR A 4 -18.70 23.37 34.15
N THR A 5 -18.80 24.63 33.72
CA THR A 5 -17.91 25.72 34.16
C THR A 5 -18.07 26.08 35.65
N SER A 6 -19.20 25.73 36.28
CA SER A 6 -19.49 26.11 37.68
C SER A 6 -18.86 25.18 38.73
N VAL A 7 -18.60 23.92 38.38
CA VAL A 7 -18.01 22.93 39.29
C VAL A 7 -16.49 22.99 39.22
N GLU A 8 -15.94 23.10 38.00
CA GLU A 8 -14.50 23.26 37.78
C GLU A 8 -13.97 24.54 38.44
N SER A 9 -14.66 25.68 38.26
CA SER A 9 -14.27 26.95 38.91
C SER A 9 -14.33 26.88 40.44
N ARG A 10 -15.35 26.25 41.04
CA ARG A 10 -15.43 26.05 42.49
C ARG A 10 -14.33 25.13 43.02
N LEU A 11 -13.98 24.10 42.24
CA LEU A 11 -12.88 23.20 42.58
C LEU A 11 -11.53 23.93 42.55
N GLU A 12 -11.30 24.76 41.54
CA GLU A 12 -10.10 25.60 41.42
C GLU A 12 -10.00 26.63 42.55
N GLU A 13 -11.11 27.27 42.93
CA GLU A 13 -11.16 28.19 44.08
C GLU A 13 -10.86 27.46 45.40
N GLU A 14 -11.44 26.29 45.63
CA GLU A 14 -11.14 25.48 46.82
C GLU A 14 -9.68 25.01 46.85
N GLN A 15 -9.13 24.57 45.71
CA GLN A 15 -7.72 24.17 45.60
C GLN A 15 -6.79 25.35 45.88
N GLY A 16 -7.09 26.53 45.32
CA GLY A 16 -6.34 27.76 45.58
C GLY A 16 -6.39 28.19 47.05
N LEU A 17 -7.54 28.07 47.71
CA LEU A 17 -7.68 28.36 49.14
C LEU A 17 -6.88 27.36 50.01
N ARG A 18 -6.92 26.07 49.68
CA ARG A 18 -6.11 25.04 50.38
C ARG A 18 -4.63 25.30 50.22
N GLN A 19 -4.19 25.64 49.00
CA GLN A 19 -2.78 25.96 48.73
C GLN A 19 -2.32 27.21 49.50
N LYS A 20 -3.14 28.26 49.57
CA LYS A 20 -2.85 29.44 50.39
C LYS A 20 -2.70 29.11 51.87
N ARG A 21 -3.56 28.24 52.42
CA ARG A 21 -3.43 27.77 53.82
C ARG A 21 -2.14 26.98 54.05
N LEU A 22 -1.74 26.13 53.10
CA LEU A 22 -0.48 25.39 53.17
C LEU A 22 0.75 26.33 53.09
N ASP A 23 0.73 27.32 52.20
CA ASP A 23 1.77 28.35 52.11
C ASP A 23 1.87 29.17 53.42
N GLN A 24 0.73 29.50 54.05
CA GLN A 24 0.70 30.18 55.35
C GLN A 24 1.27 29.31 56.49
N LEU A 25 0.92 28.02 56.53
CA LEU A 25 1.45 27.09 57.54
C LEU A 25 2.96 26.86 57.37
N ALA A 26 3.45 26.75 56.14
CA ALA A 26 4.87 26.59 55.88
C ALA A 26 5.67 27.86 56.19
N THR A 27 5.14 29.04 55.90
CA THR A 27 5.80 30.31 56.27
C THR A 27 5.84 30.49 57.79
N LEU A 28 4.75 30.16 58.50
CA LEU A 28 4.72 30.16 59.96
C LEU A 28 5.68 29.13 60.57
N GLY A 29 5.73 27.93 60.01
CA GLY A 29 6.69 26.89 60.40
C GLY A 29 8.14 27.31 60.17
N ALA A 30 8.45 27.93 59.03
CA ALA A 30 9.77 28.47 58.73
C ALA A 30 10.16 29.59 59.71
N LEU A 31 9.22 30.47 60.09
CA LEU A 31 9.46 31.52 61.08
C LEU A 31 9.75 30.93 62.47
N MET A 32 9.03 29.89 62.87
CA MET A 32 9.30 29.16 64.13
C MET A 32 10.68 28.51 64.11
N LEU A 33 11.05 27.85 63.00
CA LEU A 33 12.38 27.25 62.84
C LEU A 33 13.48 28.31 62.88
N LEU A 34 13.31 29.46 62.23
CA LEU A 34 14.26 30.58 62.30
C LEU A 34 14.40 31.11 63.73
N SER A 35 13.29 31.21 64.47
CA SER A 35 13.29 31.63 65.88
C SER A 35 14.01 30.62 66.76
N ALA A 36 13.80 29.32 66.52
CA ALA A 36 14.51 28.24 67.20
C ALA A 36 16.01 28.21 66.85
N THR A 37 16.37 28.44 65.58
CA THR A 37 17.77 28.59 65.15
C THR A 37 18.45 29.74 65.87
N PHE A 38 17.78 30.89 65.97
CA PHE A 38 18.30 32.04 66.70
C PHE A 38 18.47 31.73 68.18
N TRP A 39 17.50 31.05 68.80
CA TRP A 39 17.59 30.63 70.20
C TRP A 39 18.75 29.67 70.46
N LEU A 40 18.96 28.69 69.58
CA LEU A 40 20.07 27.74 69.66
C LEU A 40 21.43 28.40 69.45
N ALA A 41 21.51 29.37 68.54
CA ALA A 41 22.75 30.10 68.28
C ALA A 41 23.06 31.16 69.35
N TRP A 42 22.09 31.55 70.18
CA TRP A 42 22.21 32.67 71.10
C TRP A 42 23.31 32.52 72.17
N PRO A 43 23.48 31.37 72.86
CA PRO A 43 24.55 31.18 73.83
C PRO A 43 25.93 31.33 73.20
N ASP A 44 26.10 30.79 71.99
CA ASP A 44 27.36 30.81 71.27
C ASP A 44 27.67 32.19 70.66
N LEU A 45 26.67 32.87 70.12
CA LEU A 45 26.78 34.27 69.69
C LEU A 45 27.19 35.17 70.85
N LYS A 46 26.58 34.99 72.03
CA LYS A 46 26.93 35.73 73.24
C LYS A 46 28.38 35.48 73.67
N SER A 47 28.84 34.22 73.61
CA SER A 47 30.22 33.85 73.93
C SER A 47 31.27 34.37 72.94
N SER A 48 30.87 34.56 71.68
CA SER A 48 31.73 35.17 70.66
C SER A 48 31.83 36.69 70.82
N PHE A 49 30.77 37.36 71.25
CA PHE A 49 30.82 38.80 71.56
C PHE A 49 31.68 39.10 72.81
N SER A 50 31.86 38.13 73.71
CA SER A 50 32.78 38.22 74.86
C SER A 50 34.21 37.73 74.57
N GLY A 51 34.51 37.28 73.35
CA GLY A 51 35.87 36.95 72.88
C GLY A 51 36.43 35.59 73.30
N GLU A 52 35.61 34.66 73.82
CA GLU A 52 36.11 33.42 74.46
C GLU A 52 36.04 32.16 73.58
N ARG A 53 35.33 32.15 72.44
CA ARG A 53 35.22 30.97 71.55
C ARG A 53 35.19 31.29 70.07
N SER A 54 35.71 30.37 69.25
CA SER A 54 35.55 30.39 67.80
C SER A 54 34.15 29.92 67.42
N VAL A 55 33.42 30.79 66.72
CA VAL A 55 32.01 30.63 66.30
C VAL A 55 31.76 29.38 65.45
N LEU A 56 32.79 28.86 64.79
CA LEU A 56 32.63 27.83 63.75
C LEU A 56 32.31 26.44 64.30
N GLN A 57 32.78 26.09 65.50
CA GLN A 57 32.57 24.75 66.08
C GLN A 57 31.19 24.56 66.72
N SER A 58 30.47 25.63 67.02
CA SER A 58 29.17 25.60 67.71
C SER A 58 27.95 25.88 66.82
N LEU A 59 28.16 26.37 65.59
CA LEU A 59 27.08 26.66 64.63
C LEU A 59 26.46 25.42 63.95
N GLY A 60 26.93 24.20 64.25
CA GLY A 60 26.46 22.98 63.60
C GLY A 60 24.95 22.76 63.73
N ALA A 61 24.40 22.79 64.95
CA ALA A 61 22.97 22.61 65.18
C ALA A 61 22.11 23.73 64.56
N PRO A 62 22.43 25.03 64.73
CA PRO A 62 21.75 26.13 64.04
C PRO A 62 21.73 25.99 62.50
N LEU A 63 22.85 25.59 61.89
CA LEU A 63 22.95 25.40 60.43
C LEU A 63 22.03 24.28 59.93
N ILE A 64 21.93 23.18 60.68
CA ILE A 64 21.03 22.06 60.36
C ILE A 64 19.56 22.51 60.41
N VAL A 65 19.17 23.26 61.45
CA VAL A 65 17.79 23.79 61.58
C VAL A 65 17.47 24.77 60.45
N LEU A 66 18.44 25.60 60.04
CA LEU A 66 18.29 26.52 58.91
C LEU A 66 18.18 25.79 57.57
N ALA A 67 18.95 24.72 57.37
CA ALA A 67 18.82 23.86 56.19
C ALA A 67 17.43 23.21 56.12
N TRP A 68 16.90 22.75 57.26
CA TRP A 68 15.53 22.22 57.36
C TRP A 68 14.45 23.27 57.13
N ALA A 69 14.65 24.51 57.59
CA ALA A 69 13.73 25.61 57.30
C ALA A 69 13.60 25.89 55.79
N LEU A 70 14.69 25.70 55.04
CA LEU A 70 14.72 25.87 53.59
C LEU A 70 14.05 24.70 52.83
N VAL A 71 14.14 23.48 53.38
CA VAL A 71 13.38 22.32 52.87
C VAL A 71 11.89 22.43 53.22
N MET A 72 11.55 23.04 54.36
CA MET A 72 10.16 23.23 54.80
C MET A 72 9.35 24.08 53.80
N GLN A 73 9.99 25.03 53.13
CA GLN A 73 9.35 25.89 52.12
C GLN A 73 8.93 25.14 50.85
N ASP A 74 9.48 23.95 50.61
CA ASP A 74 9.13 23.12 49.45
C ASP A 74 7.87 22.26 49.68
N LEU A 75 7.47 22.05 50.95
CA LEU A 75 6.32 21.19 51.32
C LEU A 75 4.97 21.63 50.72
N PRO A 76 4.62 22.93 50.65
CA PRO A 76 3.32 23.36 50.13
C PRO A 76 3.14 23.12 48.63
N ARG A 77 4.23 23.09 47.85
CA ARG A 77 4.15 23.18 46.39
C ARG A 77 4.38 21.87 45.65
N MET A 78 4.90 20.83 46.31
CA MET A 78 5.05 19.44 45.82
C MET A 78 5.24 19.27 44.30
N THR A 79 5.99 20.17 43.67
CA THR A 79 6.39 20.10 42.26
C THR A 79 7.38 18.96 42.08
N ALA A 80 7.66 18.54 40.84
CA ALA A 80 8.65 17.47 40.58
C ALA A 80 10.01 17.75 41.26
N ARG A 81 10.46 19.02 41.24
CA ARG A 81 11.70 19.45 41.88
C ARG A 81 11.61 19.43 43.41
N ALA A 82 10.50 19.89 43.98
CA ALA A 82 10.26 19.84 45.43
C ALA A 82 10.18 18.40 45.96
N ARG A 83 9.48 17.51 45.24
CA ARG A 83 9.40 16.07 45.57
C ARG A 83 10.77 15.40 45.54
N SER A 84 11.60 15.70 44.55
CA SER A 84 12.98 15.20 44.50
C SER A 84 13.82 15.69 45.69
N ARG A 85 13.76 16.98 46.04
CA ARG A 85 14.51 17.55 47.17
C ARG A 85 14.06 17.00 48.53
N ILE A 86 12.76 16.97 48.78
CA ILE A 86 12.17 16.42 50.02
C ILE A 86 12.43 14.92 50.11
N GLY A 87 12.24 14.20 49.00
CA GLY A 87 12.55 12.77 48.90
C GLY A 87 14.01 12.48 49.20
N ALA A 88 14.95 13.22 48.60
CA ALA A 88 16.37 13.06 48.87
C ALA A 88 16.71 13.38 50.33
N ALA A 89 16.27 14.52 50.86
CA ALA A 89 16.54 14.93 52.23
C ALA A 89 16.02 13.91 53.27
N THR A 90 14.79 13.43 53.09
CA THR A 90 14.18 12.41 53.96
C THR A 90 14.88 11.06 53.84
N THR A 91 15.32 10.67 52.64
CA THR A 91 16.08 9.42 52.40
C THR A 91 17.49 9.46 52.98
N VAL A 92 18.15 10.62 52.96
CA VAL A 92 19.49 10.81 53.55
C VAL A 92 19.42 10.89 55.07
N ALA A 93 18.41 11.56 55.63
CA ALA A 93 18.36 11.92 57.05
C ALA A 93 17.84 10.83 57.99
N TRP A 94 16.98 9.90 57.53
CA TRP A 94 16.31 8.96 58.44
C TRP A 94 17.29 8.02 59.17
N LEU A 95 18.33 7.52 58.47
CA LEU A 95 19.26 6.53 59.04
C LEU A 95 20.21 7.15 60.08
N PRO A 96 20.84 8.32 59.83
CA PRO A 96 21.61 9.03 60.86
C PRO A 96 20.78 9.40 62.09
N LEU A 97 19.53 9.83 61.91
CA LEU A 97 18.65 10.19 63.03
C LEU A 97 18.21 8.97 63.84
N MET A 98 17.98 7.83 63.18
CA MET A 98 17.72 6.57 63.86
C MET A 98 18.91 6.18 64.75
N LEU A 99 20.13 6.30 64.24
CA LEU A 99 21.35 6.03 65.01
C LEU A 99 21.54 7.01 66.19
N MET A 100 21.34 8.30 65.99
CA MET A 100 21.45 9.28 67.08
C MET A 100 20.41 9.05 68.18
N GLY A 101 19.21 8.60 67.81
CA GLY A 101 18.17 8.24 68.78
C GLY A 101 18.56 7.09 69.69
N THR A 102 19.50 6.23 69.29
CA THR A 102 19.96 5.11 70.13
C THR A 102 21.01 5.51 71.16
N TRP A 103 21.62 6.70 71.04
CA TRP A 103 22.67 7.16 71.97
C TRP A 103 22.14 7.49 73.36
N SER A 104 20.90 7.99 73.45
CA SER A 104 20.29 8.45 74.71
C SER A 104 19.42 7.38 75.39
N LEU A 105 19.43 6.13 74.90
CA LEU A 105 18.62 5.04 75.46
C LEU A 105 19.09 4.55 76.84
N GLU A 106 20.36 4.78 77.18
CA GLU A 106 20.97 4.35 78.45
C GLU A 106 21.14 5.51 79.44
N GLU A 107 20.69 6.73 79.09
CA GLU A 107 20.88 7.96 79.87
C GLU A 107 19.64 8.32 80.74
N GLY A 108 19.58 9.54 81.29
CA GLY A 108 18.52 9.96 82.20
C GLY A 108 17.12 10.00 81.57
N THR A 109 16.07 10.07 82.40
CA THR A 109 14.67 9.98 81.93
C THR A 109 14.30 11.01 80.86
N MET A 110 14.87 12.21 80.89
CA MET A 110 14.60 13.27 79.90
C MET A 110 15.38 13.06 78.60
N GLU A 111 16.59 12.52 78.67
CA GLU A 111 17.43 12.22 77.50
C GLU A 111 16.85 11.05 76.71
N MET A 112 16.42 10.00 77.41
CA MET A 112 15.74 8.85 76.80
C MET A 112 14.47 9.24 76.04
N VAL A 113 13.68 10.18 76.57
CA VAL A 113 12.51 10.72 75.87
C VAL A 113 12.92 11.42 74.57
N GLY A 114 14.02 12.18 74.59
CA GLY A 114 14.60 12.79 73.39
C GLY A 114 15.03 11.75 72.34
N GLY A 115 15.70 10.67 72.77
CA GLY A 115 16.08 9.56 71.90
C GLY A 115 14.90 8.88 71.22
N ILE A 116 13.85 8.58 71.98
CA ILE A 116 12.62 7.98 71.45
C ILE A 116 11.97 8.89 70.41
N ILE A 117 11.91 10.21 70.66
CA ILE A 117 11.38 11.18 69.68
C ILE A 117 12.21 11.15 68.39
N LEU A 118 13.55 11.09 68.47
CA LEU A 118 14.40 10.99 67.28
C LEU A 118 14.16 9.71 66.48
N ILE A 119 13.95 8.58 67.15
CA ILE A 119 13.60 7.31 66.49
C ILE A 119 12.25 7.42 65.77
N VAL A 120 11.25 8.04 66.40
CA VAL A 120 9.93 8.27 65.79
C VAL A 120 10.07 9.18 64.56
N VAL A 121 10.83 10.27 64.68
CA VAL A 121 11.11 11.17 63.54
C VAL A 121 11.79 10.41 62.41
N ALA A 122 12.83 9.62 62.70
CA ALA A 122 13.49 8.78 61.70
C ALA A 122 12.51 7.82 60.99
N ALA A 123 11.64 7.15 61.74
CA ALA A 123 10.62 6.28 61.17
C ALA A 123 9.63 7.04 60.27
N THR A 124 9.23 8.26 60.64
CA THR A 124 8.38 9.10 59.78
C THR A 124 9.10 9.54 58.51
N LEU A 125 10.38 9.93 58.57
CA LEU A 125 11.18 10.30 57.41
C LEU A 125 11.36 9.12 56.44
N PHE A 126 11.57 7.91 56.96
CA PHE A 126 11.62 6.68 56.18
C PHE A 126 10.30 6.37 55.47
N LYS A 127 9.16 6.64 56.11
CA LYS A 127 7.84 6.48 55.47
C LYS A 127 7.61 7.54 54.39
N VAL A 128 7.98 8.80 54.67
CA VAL A 128 7.81 9.91 53.74
C VAL A 128 8.68 9.71 52.50
N SER A 129 9.95 9.31 52.64
CA SER A 129 10.81 8.99 51.48
C SER A 129 10.19 7.90 50.60
N ARG A 130 9.62 6.87 51.25
CA ARG A 130 8.64 5.88 50.74
C ARG A 130 7.63 6.45 49.77
N SER A 131 6.78 7.31 50.33
CA SER A 131 5.62 7.86 49.64
C SER A 131 5.97 8.89 48.57
N VAL A 132 7.07 9.63 48.73
CA VAL A 132 7.44 10.73 47.84
C VAL A 132 8.26 10.23 46.65
N LEU A 133 9.20 9.30 46.88
CA LEU A 133 10.03 8.69 45.84
C LEU A 133 9.49 7.30 45.45
N GLN A 134 8.24 7.26 45.00
CA GLN A 134 7.61 6.07 44.41
C GLN A 134 7.38 6.27 42.91
N GLY A 135 7.34 5.18 42.14
CA GLY A 135 7.07 5.20 40.70
C GLY A 135 8.21 4.61 39.87
N PRO A 136 8.58 5.21 38.71
CA PRO A 136 9.52 4.63 37.75
C PRO A 136 10.86 4.19 38.35
N ALA A 137 11.46 3.18 37.72
CA ALA A 137 12.78 2.62 38.02
C ALA A 137 13.85 3.66 38.36
N VAL A 138 13.90 4.75 37.58
CA VAL A 138 14.86 5.86 37.76
C VAL A 138 14.69 6.54 39.12
N ILE A 139 13.45 6.71 39.59
CA ILE A 139 13.13 7.33 40.87
C ILE A 139 13.51 6.38 42.03
N ILE A 140 13.25 5.09 41.87
CA ILE A 140 13.64 4.07 42.87
C ILE A 140 15.17 3.96 42.96
N ARG A 141 15.88 3.96 41.83
CA ARG A 141 17.35 3.99 41.80
C ARG A 141 17.92 5.26 42.44
N TYR A 142 17.30 6.42 42.17
CA TYR A 142 17.65 7.68 42.82
C TYR A 142 17.48 7.61 44.34
N ARG A 143 16.41 6.97 44.83
CA ARG A 143 16.21 6.67 46.26
C ARG A 143 17.33 5.77 46.79
N GLY A 144 17.74 4.74 46.04
CA GLY A 144 18.88 3.88 46.38
C GLY A 144 20.20 4.66 46.52
N VAL A 145 20.50 5.56 45.57
CA VAL A 145 21.69 6.44 45.62
C VAL A 145 21.67 7.34 46.87
N MET A 146 20.54 8.00 47.14
CA MET A 146 20.38 8.89 48.29
C MET A 146 20.39 8.11 49.62
N GLY A 147 19.88 6.88 49.64
CA GLY A 147 20.00 5.96 50.77
C GLY A 147 21.45 5.57 51.04
N GLY A 148 22.25 5.38 49.99
CA GLY A 148 23.70 5.19 50.09
C GLY A 148 24.40 6.37 50.76
N LEU A 149 24.05 7.62 50.41
CA LEU A 149 24.56 8.81 51.09
C LEU A 149 24.18 8.85 52.57
N GLY A 150 22.94 8.47 52.91
CA GLY A 150 22.50 8.32 54.31
C GLY A 150 23.33 7.27 55.07
N CYS A 151 23.69 6.16 54.42
CA CYS A 151 24.59 5.14 54.99
C CYS A 151 25.99 5.68 55.25
N VAL A 152 26.55 6.48 54.31
CA VAL A 152 27.86 7.11 54.49
C VAL A 152 27.86 8.07 55.69
N LEU A 153 26.84 8.92 55.82
CA LEU A 153 26.71 9.82 56.98
C LEU A 153 26.58 9.05 58.29
N THR A 154 25.79 7.99 58.30
CA THR A 154 25.61 7.12 59.47
C THR A 154 26.93 6.45 59.85
N LEU A 155 27.68 5.93 58.88
CA LEU A 155 29.02 5.39 59.10
C LEU A 155 29.98 6.43 59.67
N SER A 156 29.96 7.67 59.15
CA SER A 156 30.77 8.76 59.68
C SER A 156 30.47 9.05 61.15
N LEU A 157 29.20 9.00 61.57
CA LEU A 157 28.81 9.16 62.97
C LEU A 157 29.31 8.02 63.85
N VAL A 158 29.20 6.76 63.39
CA VAL A 158 29.72 5.60 64.13
C VAL A 158 31.24 5.69 64.29
N VAL A 159 31.97 6.13 63.26
CA VAL A 159 33.44 6.27 63.30
C VAL A 159 33.87 7.45 64.16
N ALA A 160 33.12 8.56 64.16
CA ALA A 160 33.44 9.75 64.95
C ALA A 160 33.41 9.48 66.47
N SER A 161 32.53 8.58 66.92
CA SER A 161 32.39 8.19 68.32
C SER A 161 32.15 6.69 68.44
N ILE A 162 33.24 5.92 68.46
CA ILE A 162 33.18 4.45 68.55
C ILE A 162 32.72 4.06 69.97
N PRO A 163 31.53 3.47 70.12
CA PRO A 163 30.98 3.12 71.43
C PRO A 163 31.46 1.75 71.90
N GLN A 164 31.13 1.36 73.13
CA GLN A 164 31.49 0.06 73.69
C GLN A 164 30.73 -1.10 73.01
N ALA A 165 31.20 -2.33 73.22
CA ALA A 165 30.79 -3.52 72.48
C ALA A 165 29.26 -3.72 72.30
N PRO A 166 28.38 -3.63 73.31
CA PRO A 166 26.95 -3.89 73.10
C PRO A 166 26.29 -2.87 72.17
N THR A 167 26.59 -1.58 72.37
CA THR A 167 26.11 -0.47 71.54
C THR A 167 26.72 -0.46 70.14
N LEU A 168 27.97 -0.92 69.98
CA LEU A 168 28.63 -1.02 68.68
C LEU A 168 27.94 -2.04 67.77
N TYR A 169 27.58 -3.22 68.31
CA TYR A 169 26.84 -4.23 67.54
C TYR A 169 25.48 -3.68 67.08
N LEU A 170 24.76 -2.97 67.95
CA LEU A 170 23.49 -2.34 67.60
C LEU A 170 23.65 -1.31 66.47
N HIS A 171 24.65 -0.41 66.57
CA HIS A 171 24.95 0.56 65.51
C HIS A 171 25.30 -0.10 64.16
N LEU A 172 26.10 -1.18 64.19
CA LEU A 172 26.45 -1.93 62.98
C LEU A 172 25.23 -2.63 62.37
N THR A 173 24.33 -3.19 63.18
CA THR A 173 23.09 -3.81 62.66
C THR A 173 22.18 -2.80 61.97
N ILE A 174 22.04 -1.60 62.53
CA ILE A 174 21.28 -0.50 61.92
C ILE A 174 21.90 -0.10 60.58
N LEU A 175 23.23 0.04 60.53
CA LEU A 175 23.96 0.39 59.30
C LEU A 175 23.81 -0.69 58.22
N VAL A 176 24.01 -1.96 58.57
CA VAL A 176 23.85 -3.09 57.63
C VAL A 176 22.42 -3.14 57.10
N GLY A 177 21.41 -2.94 57.97
CA GLY A 177 20.01 -2.83 57.55
C GLY A 177 19.80 -1.69 56.55
N GLY A 178 20.39 -0.52 56.80
CA GLY A 178 20.37 0.61 55.88
C GLY A 178 20.99 0.30 54.50
N VAL A 179 22.15 -0.35 54.50
CA VAL A 179 22.87 -0.74 53.28
C VAL A 179 22.07 -1.75 52.45
N ILE A 180 21.48 -2.76 53.09
CA ILE A 180 20.62 -3.74 52.41
C ILE A 180 19.44 -3.03 51.74
N MET A 181 18.76 -2.13 52.45
CA MET A 181 17.62 -1.41 51.89
C MET A 181 18.03 -0.49 50.72
N ALA A 182 19.17 0.20 50.81
CA ALA A 182 19.69 1.02 49.71
C ALA A 182 20.07 0.18 48.49
N PHE A 183 20.63 -1.02 48.70
CA PHE A 183 20.98 -1.96 47.63
C PHE A 183 19.74 -2.55 46.93
N LEU A 184 18.70 -2.90 47.70
CA LEU A 184 17.42 -3.33 47.14
C LEU A 184 16.77 -2.23 46.29
N ASP A 185 16.78 -0.98 46.75
CA ASP A 185 16.28 0.16 45.96
C ASP A 185 17.15 0.45 44.72
N TRP A 186 18.46 0.21 44.77
CA TRP A 186 19.33 0.33 43.60
C TRP A 186 19.05 -0.75 42.54
N SER A 187 18.72 -1.97 42.99
CA SER A 187 18.56 -3.14 42.12
C SER A 187 17.13 -3.37 41.59
N GLY A 188 16.10 -2.99 42.36
CA GLY A 188 14.71 -3.37 42.13
C GLY A 188 13.93 -2.53 41.10
N GLY A 189 14.46 -2.32 39.89
CA GLY A 189 13.89 -1.35 38.94
C GLY A 189 13.69 -1.79 37.50
N ASP A 190 13.55 -3.07 37.16
CA ASP A 190 13.25 -3.44 35.76
C ASP A 190 12.09 -4.43 35.68
N GLU A 191 10.86 -3.92 35.76
CA GLU A 191 9.61 -4.71 35.64
C GLU A 191 9.50 -5.40 34.27
N GLU A 192 10.14 -4.87 33.23
CA GLU A 192 10.09 -5.40 31.85
C GLU A 192 11.30 -6.26 31.49
N ARG A 193 12.14 -6.63 32.46
CA ARG A 193 13.38 -7.37 32.19
C ARG A 193 13.15 -8.67 31.42
N GLU A 194 12.09 -9.40 31.76
CA GLU A 194 11.74 -10.65 31.07
C GLU A 194 11.25 -10.37 29.65
N LEU A 195 10.42 -9.34 29.44
CA LEU A 195 9.95 -8.92 28.11
C LEU A 195 11.11 -8.49 27.20
N ARG A 196 12.11 -7.75 27.73
CA ARG A 196 13.32 -7.39 26.97
C ARG A 196 14.14 -8.61 26.55
N LYS A 197 14.22 -9.65 27.40
CA LYS A 197 14.93 -10.88 27.05
C LYS A 197 14.20 -11.66 25.96
N GLU A 198 12.88 -11.78 26.08
CA GLU A 198 12.04 -12.44 25.09
C GLU A 198 12.13 -11.74 23.74
N PHE A 199 11.98 -10.42 23.73
CA PHE A 199 12.13 -9.59 22.54
C PHE A 199 13.50 -9.82 21.87
N ARG A 200 14.60 -9.77 22.62
CA ARG A 200 15.95 -10.01 22.07
C ARG A 200 16.08 -11.41 21.46
N LEU A 201 15.63 -12.45 22.16
CA LEU A 201 15.69 -13.83 21.67
C LEU A 201 14.87 -14.01 20.37
N ARG A 202 13.68 -13.40 20.30
CA ARG A 202 12.86 -13.43 19.07
C ARG A 202 13.50 -12.65 17.93
N LEU A 203 14.04 -11.46 18.21
CA LEU A 203 14.74 -10.63 17.23
C LEU A 203 15.91 -11.41 16.61
N ASP A 204 16.80 -11.96 17.44
CA ASP A 204 17.96 -12.74 16.97
C ASP A 204 17.53 -13.95 16.11
N LYS A 205 16.45 -14.65 16.52
CA LYS A 205 15.91 -15.79 15.78
C LYS A 205 15.36 -15.38 14.41
N LEU A 206 14.61 -14.29 14.34
CA LEU A 206 14.02 -13.80 13.10
C LEU A 206 15.08 -13.23 12.16
N GLU A 207 16.07 -12.50 12.68
CA GLU A 207 17.22 -12.02 11.90
C GLU A 207 17.96 -13.19 11.24
N PHE A 208 18.25 -14.25 12.01
CA PHE A 208 18.90 -15.45 11.47
C PHE A 208 18.04 -16.13 10.40
N ARG A 209 16.74 -16.28 10.65
CA ARG A 209 15.79 -16.89 9.70
C ARG A 209 15.70 -16.09 8.40
N ILE A 210 15.71 -14.76 8.45
CA ILE A 210 15.71 -13.90 7.26
C ILE A 210 16.99 -14.10 6.44
N LEU A 211 18.14 -14.22 7.09
CA LEU A 211 19.42 -14.48 6.39
C LEU A 211 19.40 -15.84 5.70
N GLU A 212 18.88 -16.88 6.36
CA GLU A 212 18.70 -18.21 5.77
C GLU A 212 17.77 -18.15 4.55
N LEU A 213 16.60 -17.51 4.69
CA LEU A 213 15.63 -17.35 3.60
C LEU A 213 16.19 -16.56 2.42
N ARG A 214 16.96 -15.50 2.66
CA ARG A 214 17.69 -14.77 1.61
C ARG A 214 18.73 -15.63 0.91
N SER A 215 19.42 -16.49 1.64
CA SER A 215 20.39 -17.43 1.03
C SER A 215 19.72 -18.46 0.11
N LEU A 216 18.45 -18.78 0.39
CA LEU A 216 17.60 -19.66 -0.42
C LEU A 216 16.90 -18.92 -1.58
N GLY A 217 17.10 -17.59 -1.72
CA GLY A 217 16.46 -16.78 -2.76
C GLY A 217 15.02 -16.36 -2.47
N ALA A 218 14.53 -16.48 -1.23
CA ALA A 218 13.17 -16.08 -0.88
C ALA A 218 13.00 -14.55 -0.77
N ALA A 219 11.86 -14.06 -1.24
CA ALA A 219 11.51 -12.63 -1.34
C ALA A 219 11.08 -12.01 0.01
N VAL A 220 11.96 -11.97 1.01
CA VAL A 220 11.62 -11.57 2.40
C VAL A 220 11.98 -10.11 2.75
N ASP A 221 12.03 -9.20 1.77
CA ASP A 221 12.51 -7.83 2.00
C ASP A 221 11.60 -6.99 2.91
N GLN A 222 10.27 -7.18 2.82
CA GLN A 222 9.33 -6.51 3.70
C GLN A 222 9.51 -6.98 5.16
N ALA A 223 9.53 -8.29 5.40
CA ALA A 223 9.86 -8.87 6.69
C ALA A 223 11.22 -8.40 7.24
N ALA A 224 12.25 -8.31 6.38
CA ALA A 224 13.57 -7.79 6.76
C ALA A 224 13.51 -6.33 7.23
N SER A 225 12.73 -5.49 6.55
CA SER A 225 12.50 -4.11 6.97
C SER A 225 11.81 -4.04 8.33
N LEU A 226 10.77 -4.85 8.55
CA LEU A 226 10.04 -4.90 9.82
C LEU A 226 10.94 -5.33 10.99
N VAL A 227 11.78 -6.35 10.79
CA VAL A 227 12.74 -6.81 11.80
C VAL A 227 13.81 -5.76 12.10
N MET A 228 14.30 -5.05 11.08
CA MET A 228 15.24 -3.94 11.28
C MET A 228 14.60 -2.81 12.10
N THR A 229 13.38 -2.37 11.74
CA THR A 229 12.65 -1.36 12.50
C THR A 229 12.35 -1.82 13.93
N ALA A 230 12.01 -3.09 14.13
CA ALA A 230 11.86 -3.67 15.46
C ALA A 230 13.16 -3.56 16.26
N GLY A 231 14.32 -3.88 15.67
CA GLY A 231 15.63 -3.74 16.32
C GLY A 231 15.98 -2.31 16.73
N GLU A 232 15.61 -1.32 15.91
CA GLU A 232 15.88 0.11 16.16
C GLU A 232 14.96 0.71 17.24
N GLU A 233 13.64 0.44 17.16
CA GLU A 233 12.62 1.11 17.99
C GLU A 233 12.08 0.22 19.14
N GLY A 234 12.20 -1.11 19.02
CA GLY A 234 11.56 -2.08 19.93
C GLY A 234 12.13 -2.11 21.35
N TYR A 235 13.34 -1.59 21.56
CA TYR A 235 13.88 -1.41 22.92
C TYR A 235 13.31 -0.17 23.64
N LEU A 236 12.78 0.81 22.89
CA LEU A 236 12.12 2.00 23.44
C LEU A 236 10.64 1.70 23.75
N ASP A 237 9.98 0.95 22.87
CA ASP A 237 8.61 0.44 23.06
C ASP A 237 8.56 -1.06 22.75
N LEU A 238 8.62 -1.86 23.81
CA LEU A 238 8.62 -3.34 23.72
C LEU A 238 7.32 -3.88 23.14
N ALA A 239 6.19 -3.23 23.36
CA ALA A 239 4.90 -3.71 22.85
C ALA A 239 4.85 -3.54 21.33
N ASN A 240 5.27 -2.37 20.82
CA ASN A 240 5.37 -2.15 19.39
C ASN A 240 6.47 -3.01 18.75
N GLY A 241 7.61 -3.18 19.42
CA GLY A 241 8.69 -4.07 18.98
C GLY A 241 8.22 -5.51 18.78
N MET A 242 7.52 -6.07 19.76
CA MET A 242 6.95 -7.42 19.66
C MET A 242 5.92 -7.54 18.54
N ARG A 243 5.05 -6.53 18.36
CA ARG A 243 4.08 -6.50 17.26
C ARG A 243 4.75 -6.49 15.89
N LEU A 244 5.84 -5.74 15.72
CA LEU A 244 6.60 -5.70 14.46
C LEU A 244 7.25 -7.05 14.16
N LEU A 245 7.74 -7.77 15.18
CA LEU A 245 8.27 -9.13 15.01
C LEU A 245 7.17 -10.12 14.61
N ASP A 246 5.98 -10.04 15.20
CA ASP A 246 4.84 -10.88 14.81
C ASP A 246 4.43 -10.58 13.35
N GLU A 247 4.35 -9.30 12.96
CA GLU A 247 4.02 -8.89 11.59
C GLU A 247 5.07 -9.36 10.57
N ALA A 248 6.35 -9.36 10.95
CA ALA A 248 7.42 -9.90 10.12
C ALA A 248 7.32 -11.43 9.96
N GLU A 249 6.94 -12.16 11.02
CA GLU A 249 6.76 -13.61 10.95
C GLU A 249 5.57 -13.99 10.06
N ASP A 250 4.45 -13.28 10.19
CA ASP A 250 3.27 -13.45 9.32
C ASP A 250 3.59 -13.15 7.85
N ASP A 251 4.38 -12.10 7.57
CA ASP A 251 4.78 -11.76 6.20
C ASP A 251 5.71 -12.81 5.58
N ILE A 252 6.63 -13.38 6.38
CA ILE A 252 7.46 -14.52 5.96
C ILE A 252 6.56 -15.71 5.60
N GLU A 253 5.63 -16.08 6.47
CA GLU A 253 4.75 -17.23 6.23
C GLU A 253 3.87 -17.02 4.99
N ARG A 254 3.28 -15.83 4.83
CA ARG A 254 2.49 -15.48 3.65
C ARG A 254 3.30 -15.59 2.37
N THR A 255 4.54 -15.10 2.38
CA THR A 255 5.42 -15.13 1.20
C THR A 255 5.81 -16.56 0.83
N LEU A 256 6.09 -17.41 1.83
CA LEU A 256 6.40 -18.82 1.61
C LEU A 256 5.20 -19.56 1.01
N ARG A 257 4.00 -19.39 1.59
CA ARG A 257 2.76 -19.98 1.06
C ARG A 257 2.47 -19.53 -0.37
N PHE A 258 2.63 -18.23 -0.65
CA PHE A 258 2.47 -17.71 -2.00
C PHE A 258 3.48 -18.32 -2.99
N THR A 259 4.71 -18.55 -2.56
CA THR A 259 5.74 -19.18 -3.40
C THR A 259 5.37 -20.65 -3.72
N GLU A 260 4.87 -21.40 -2.74
CA GLU A 260 4.35 -22.75 -2.93
C GLU A 260 3.17 -22.78 -3.93
N ASP A 261 2.22 -21.86 -3.80
CA ASP A 261 1.09 -21.72 -4.73
C ASP A 261 1.59 -21.44 -6.17
N VAL A 262 2.63 -20.61 -6.32
CA VAL A 262 3.24 -20.30 -7.63
C VAL A 262 3.92 -21.53 -8.24
N GLU A 263 4.54 -22.39 -7.44
CA GLU A 263 5.12 -23.65 -7.93
C GLU A 263 4.04 -24.62 -8.43
N GLU A 264 2.87 -24.67 -7.78
CA GLU A 264 1.73 -25.44 -8.26
C GLU A 264 1.22 -24.92 -9.60
N VAL A 265 1.08 -23.59 -9.73
CA VAL A 265 0.72 -22.93 -10.99
C VAL A 265 1.72 -23.27 -12.08
N ARG A 266 3.02 -23.17 -11.78
CA ARG A 266 4.11 -23.54 -12.71
C ARG A 266 3.95 -24.98 -13.21
N ALA A 267 3.66 -25.94 -12.33
CA ALA A 267 3.46 -27.33 -12.71
C ALA A 267 2.24 -27.52 -13.63
N GLU A 268 1.14 -26.79 -13.39
CA GLU A 268 0.00 -26.79 -14.31
C GLU A 268 0.37 -26.20 -15.68
N VAL A 269 1.03 -25.04 -15.70
CA VAL A 269 1.45 -24.37 -16.94
C VAL A 269 2.42 -25.25 -17.74
N ALA A 270 3.35 -25.93 -17.08
CA ALA A 270 4.28 -26.85 -17.71
C ALA A 270 3.56 -27.96 -18.51
N ARG A 271 2.47 -28.51 -17.97
CA ARG A 271 1.65 -29.51 -18.66
C ARG A 271 1.00 -28.93 -19.92
N ARG A 272 0.47 -27.71 -19.84
CA ARG A 272 -0.15 -27.02 -20.98
C ARG A 272 0.87 -26.67 -22.06
N VAL A 273 2.03 -26.15 -21.67
CA VAL A 273 3.12 -25.84 -22.61
C VAL A 273 3.58 -27.10 -23.33
N LYS A 274 3.78 -28.21 -22.61
CA LYS A 274 4.13 -29.50 -23.23
C LYS A 274 3.07 -29.97 -24.23
N GLN A 275 1.79 -29.86 -23.87
CA GLN A 275 0.68 -30.19 -24.78
C GLN A 275 0.69 -29.29 -26.04
N ALA A 276 0.98 -28.01 -25.89
CA ALA A 276 1.10 -27.08 -27.02
C ALA A 276 2.30 -27.43 -27.93
N GLU A 277 3.44 -27.83 -27.35
CA GLU A 277 4.62 -28.28 -28.10
C GLU A 277 4.37 -29.57 -28.89
N GLU A 278 3.57 -30.50 -28.35
CA GLU A 278 3.15 -31.73 -29.04
C GLU A 278 2.28 -31.42 -30.27
N ILE A 279 1.44 -30.39 -30.20
CA ILE A 279 0.59 -29.95 -31.30
C ILE A 279 1.39 -29.15 -32.34
N ALA A 280 2.22 -28.21 -31.88
CA ALA A 280 2.94 -27.26 -32.71
C ALA A 280 4.41 -27.11 -32.26
N PRO A 281 5.32 -27.99 -32.70
CA PRO A 281 6.73 -27.95 -32.29
C PRO A 281 7.48 -26.67 -32.68
N LEU A 282 6.94 -25.92 -33.65
CA LEU A 282 7.50 -24.65 -34.12
C LEU A 282 7.11 -23.46 -33.23
N ALA A 283 6.04 -23.57 -32.43
CA ALA A 283 5.55 -22.50 -31.56
C ALA A 283 6.36 -22.44 -30.26
N LYS A 284 7.25 -21.44 -30.13
CA LYS A 284 8.20 -21.36 -29.00
C LYS A 284 7.85 -20.30 -27.97
N ARG A 285 6.90 -19.40 -28.22
CA ARG A 285 6.54 -18.33 -27.27
C ARG A 285 5.98 -18.82 -25.94
N PRO A 286 5.16 -19.89 -25.86
CA PRO A 286 4.71 -20.42 -24.58
C PRO A 286 5.89 -20.90 -23.73
N ALA A 287 6.77 -21.70 -24.34
CA ALA A 287 7.97 -22.22 -23.69
C ALA A 287 8.93 -21.09 -23.26
N ARG A 288 9.18 -20.11 -24.12
CA ARG A 288 10.03 -18.94 -23.78
C ARG A 288 9.49 -18.14 -22.60
N ALA A 289 8.18 -17.92 -22.53
CA ALA A 289 7.55 -17.22 -21.41
C ALA A 289 7.68 -18.02 -20.11
N MET A 290 7.52 -19.34 -20.18
CA MET A 290 7.73 -20.23 -19.05
C MET A 290 9.19 -20.21 -18.56
N THR A 291 10.17 -20.32 -19.46
CA THR A 291 11.61 -20.22 -19.10
C THR A 291 11.98 -18.84 -18.53
N GLN A 292 11.30 -17.78 -18.95
CA GLN A 292 11.47 -16.48 -18.31
C GLN A 292 10.89 -16.48 -16.90
N GLY A 293 9.68 -17.04 -16.71
CA GLY A 293 9.08 -17.17 -15.38
C GLY A 293 9.93 -18.01 -14.42
N ASP A 294 10.53 -19.10 -14.91
CA ASP A 294 11.46 -19.92 -14.13
C ASP A 294 12.66 -19.11 -13.64
N ARG A 295 13.23 -18.26 -14.48
CA ARG A 295 14.36 -17.38 -14.11
C ARG A 295 13.95 -16.33 -13.07
N GLU A 296 12.78 -15.71 -13.22
CA GLU A 296 12.28 -14.75 -12.23
C GLU A 296 12.03 -15.43 -10.88
N LEU A 297 11.51 -16.65 -10.89
CA LEU A 297 11.31 -17.43 -9.66
C LEU A 297 12.65 -17.73 -8.97
N GLU A 298 13.67 -18.13 -9.74
CA GLU A 298 15.05 -18.34 -9.25
C GLU A 298 15.70 -17.06 -8.71
N LEU A 299 15.35 -15.89 -9.25
CA LEU A 299 15.82 -14.58 -8.80
C LEU A 299 15.08 -14.06 -7.55
N GLY A 300 14.06 -14.77 -7.07
CA GLY A 300 13.27 -14.38 -5.91
C GLY A 300 12.16 -13.38 -6.21
N SER A 301 11.63 -13.34 -7.44
CA SER A 301 10.48 -12.50 -7.83
C SER A 301 9.24 -13.35 -8.17
N PRO A 302 8.64 -14.06 -7.18
CA PRO A 302 7.55 -15.03 -7.43
C PRO A 302 6.31 -14.39 -8.08
N ARG A 303 6.06 -13.10 -7.83
CA ARG A 303 4.95 -12.36 -8.43
C ARG A 303 5.14 -12.10 -9.92
N GLU A 304 6.37 -11.81 -10.34
CA GLU A 304 6.71 -11.61 -11.75
C GLU A 304 6.73 -12.96 -12.48
N ALA A 305 7.25 -13.99 -11.82
CA ALA A 305 7.18 -15.37 -12.28
C ALA A 305 5.73 -15.82 -12.54
N GLU A 306 4.82 -15.60 -11.58
CA GLU A 306 3.40 -15.96 -11.73
C GLU A 306 2.75 -15.29 -12.95
N GLN A 307 3.03 -14.00 -13.18
CA GLN A 307 2.51 -13.29 -14.35
C GLN A 307 3.02 -13.91 -15.65
N LEU A 308 4.30 -14.29 -15.70
CA LEU A 308 4.89 -14.95 -16.86
C LEU A 308 4.30 -16.36 -17.07
N PHE A 309 4.06 -17.12 -16.00
CA PHE A 309 3.38 -18.41 -16.08
C PHE A 309 1.94 -18.26 -16.61
N ARG A 310 1.17 -17.29 -16.13
CA ARG A 310 -0.17 -17.00 -16.65
C ARG A 310 -0.14 -16.63 -18.14
N GLN A 311 0.83 -15.80 -18.56
CA GLN A 311 1.01 -15.48 -19.98
C GLN A 311 1.39 -16.71 -20.81
N ALA A 312 2.26 -17.57 -20.29
CA ALA A 312 2.65 -18.82 -20.95
C ALA A 312 1.43 -19.75 -21.11
N LYS A 313 0.59 -19.87 -20.07
CA LYS A 313 -0.66 -20.64 -20.11
C LYS A 313 -1.63 -20.13 -21.17
N ILE A 314 -1.90 -18.82 -21.19
CA ILE A 314 -2.80 -18.21 -22.20
C ILE A 314 -2.29 -18.51 -23.62
N ARG A 315 -0.98 -18.33 -23.87
CA ARG A 315 -0.39 -18.62 -25.19
C ARG A 315 -0.44 -20.11 -25.53
N ALA A 316 -0.19 -20.99 -24.56
CA ALA A 316 -0.29 -22.43 -24.77
C ALA A 316 -1.73 -22.85 -25.08
N GLU A 317 -2.72 -22.33 -24.35
CA GLU A 317 -4.14 -22.59 -24.59
C GLU A 317 -4.57 -22.11 -25.97
N GLU A 318 -4.11 -20.94 -26.43
CA GLU A 318 -4.37 -20.45 -27.79
C GLU A 318 -3.83 -21.40 -28.86
N VAL A 319 -2.62 -21.94 -28.67
CA VAL A 319 -2.04 -22.95 -29.57
C VAL A 319 -2.83 -24.25 -29.54
N ILE A 320 -3.18 -24.75 -28.34
CA ILE A 320 -3.92 -26.00 -28.18
C ILE A 320 -5.29 -25.93 -28.89
N GLU A 321 -5.99 -24.82 -28.77
CA GLU A 321 -7.33 -24.67 -29.31
C GLU A 321 -7.33 -24.37 -30.82
N TRP A 322 -6.46 -23.46 -31.28
CA TRP A 322 -6.59 -22.86 -32.61
C TRP A 322 -5.55 -23.32 -33.64
N TRP A 323 -4.42 -23.92 -33.24
CA TRP A 323 -3.33 -24.17 -34.18
C TRP A 323 -3.72 -25.09 -35.34
N GLN A 324 -4.25 -26.27 -35.02
CA GLN A 324 -4.70 -27.24 -36.05
C GLN A 324 -5.85 -26.67 -36.90
N GLN A 325 -6.76 -25.91 -36.28
CA GLN A 325 -7.86 -25.28 -36.99
C GLN A 325 -7.33 -24.26 -38.00
N ALA A 326 -6.40 -23.40 -37.59
CA ALA A 326 -5.75 -22.43 -38.46
C ALA A 326 -5.01 -23.09 -39.63
N GLU A 327 -4.23 -24.14 -39.39
CA GLU A 327 -3.55 -24.89 -40.45
C GLU A 327 -4.53 -25.51 -41.45
N SER A 328 -5.62 -26.10 -40.95
CA SER A 328 -6.66 -26.68 -41.81
C SER A 328 -7.39 -25.62 -42.65
N ALA A 329 -7.66 -24.45 -42.06
CA ALA A 329 -8.31 -23.34 -42.76
C ALA A 329 -7.38 -22.74 -43.83
N ILE A 330 -6.11 -22.51 -43.49
CA ILE A 330 -5.09 -22.00 -44.43
C ILE A 330 -4.91 -22.95 -45.61
N SER A 331 -4.79 -24.26 -45.35
CA SER A 331 -4.66 -25.26 -46.42
C SER A 331 -5.89 -25.31 -47.34
N THR A 332 -7.09 -25.20 -46.76
CA THR A 332 -8.36 -25.14 -47.52
C THR A 332 -8.43 -23.88 -48.38
N ALA A 333 -8.14 -22.71 -47.81
CA ALA A 333 -8.11 -21.44 -48.52
C ALA A 333 -7.07 -21.45 -49.66
N LYS A 334 -5.88 -22.00 -49.41
CA LYS A 334 -4.82 -22.14 -50.42
C LYS A 334 -5.23 -23.02 -51.59
N ARG A 335 -5.91 -24.13 -51.32
CA ARG A 335 -6.45 -25.01 -52.37
C ARG A 335 -7.47 -24.27 -53.22
N LEU A 336 -8.44 -23.61 -52.60
CA LEU A 336 -9.49 -22.87 -53.31
C LEU A 336 -8.93 -21.73 -54.18
N LEU A 337 -7.94 -20.98 -53.66
CA LEU A 337 -7.32 -19.87 -54.40
C LEU A 337 -6.40 -20.31 -55.54
N SER A 338 -6.02 -21.59 -55.61
CA SER A 338 -5.19 -22.10 -56.71
C SER A 338 -5.95 -22.22 -58.03
N GLU A 339 -7.28 -22.30 -57.97
CA GLU A 339 -8.15 -22.50 -59.14
C GLU A 339 -8.69 -21.18 -59.71
N VAL A 340 -8.47 -20.05 -59.03
CA VAL A 340 -9.13 -18.78 -59.31
C VAL A 340 -8.12 -17.70 -59.70
N THR A 341 -8.44 -16.95 -60.75
CA THR A 341 -7.62 -15.88 -61.34
C THR A 341 -8.42 -14.59 -61.45
N GLY A 342 -7.79 -13.44 -61.27
CA GLY A 342 -8.44 -12.12 -61.35
C GLY A 342 -8.07 -11.21 -60.17
N GLN A 343 -8.56 -9.97 -60.21
CA GLN A 343 -8.22 -8.94 -59.22
C GLN A 343 -8.76 -9.27 -57.81
N GLU A 344 -9.95 -9.87 -57.68
CA GLU A 344 -10.44 -10.30 -56.36
C GLU A 344 -9.66 -11.50 -55.80
N ALA A 345 -9.14 -12.38 -56.68
CA ALA A 345 -8.27 -13.48 -56.28
C ALA A 345 -6.94 -12.97 -55.70
N ASP A 346 -6.39 -11.89 -56.25
CA ASP A 346 -5.17 -11.26 -55.74
C ASP A 346 -5.37 -10.62 -54.34
N SER A 347 -6.53 -9.99 -54.11
CA SER A 347 -6.90 -9.50 -52.77
C SER A 347 -7.04 -10.65 -51.76
N MET A 348 -7.62 -11.78 -52.12
CA MET A 348 -7.72 -12.93 -51.21
C MET A 348 -6.36 -13.60 -50.97
N ARG A 349 -5.45 -13.58 -51.95
CA ARG A 349 -4.05 -14.03 -51.77
C ARG A 349 -3.29 -13.16 -50.78
N SER A 350 -3.56 -11.85 -50.72
CA SER A 350 -2.97 -10.99 -49.68
C SER A 350 -3.49 -11.36 -48.29
N ILE A 351 -4.78 -11.63 -48.14
CA ILE A 351 -5.38 -12.10 -46.88
C ILE A 351 -4.78 -13.45 -46.47
N LEU A 352 -4.62 -14.38 -47.41
CA LEU A 352 -3.98 -15.68 -47.15
C LEU A 352 -2.54 -15.49 -46.63
N LYS A 353 -1.79 -14.55 -47.22
CA LYS A 353 -0.44 -14.22 -46.78
C LYS A 353 -0.44 -13.61 -45.37
N GLU A 354 -1.44 -12.80 -45.02
CA GLU A 354 -1.62 -12.28 -43.66
C GLU A 354 -1.97 -13.40 -42.65
N ALA A 355 -2.76 -14.39 -43.06
CA ALA A 355 -3.05 -15.58 -42.26
C ALA A 355 -1.78 -16.41 -42.01
N GLU A 356 -1.00 -16.72 -43.05
CA GLU A 356 0.28 -17.44 -42.94
C GLU A 356 1.29 -16.68 -42.06
N SER A 357 1.38 -15.35 -42.25
CA SER A 357 2.21 -14.47 -41.42
C SER A 357 1.78 -14.50 -39.95
N SER A 358 0.48 -14.44 -39.68
CA SER A 358 -0.07 -14.50 -38.31
C SER A 358 0.22 -15.84 -37.63
N LEU A 359 0.13 -16.96 -38.36
CA LEU A 359 0.48 -18.27 -37.82
C LEU A 359 1.98 -18.38 -37.54
N SER A 360 2.82 -17.84 -38.43
CA SER A 360 4.28 -17.78 -38.22
C SER A 360 4.69 -16.89 -37.04
N ALA A 361 3.89 -15.86 -36.74
CA ALA A 361 4.03 -15.02 -35.55
C ALA A 361 3.42 -15.67 -34.28
N GLU A 362 2.98 -16.93 -34.38
CA GLU A 362 2.36 -17.71 -33.32
C GLU A 362 1.09 -17.06 -32.77
N HIS A 363 0.24 -16.55 -33.66
CA HIS A 363 -1.10 -16.04 -33.38
C HIS A 363 -2.17 -16.88 -34.11
N PRO A 364 -2.39 -18.14 -33.68
CA PRO A 364 -3.21 -19.09 -34.42
C PRO A 364 -4.68 -18.68 -34.51
N LYS A 365 -5.23 -18.01 -33.48
CA LYS A 365 -6.62 -17.53 -33.54
C LYS A 365 -6.82 -16.49 -34.65
N LYS A 366 -5.93 -15.51 -34.74
CA LYS A 366 -5.96 -14.49 -35.82
C LYS A 366 -5.76 -15.12 -37.19
N ALA A 367 -4.83 -16.07 -37.29
CA ALA A 367 -4.59 -16.79 -38.53
C ALA A 367 -5.84 -17.55 -39.01
N PHE A 368 -6.56 -18.19 -38.08
CA PHE A 368 -7.83 -18.86 -38.36
C PHE A 368 -8.91 -17.87 -38.81
N GLU A 369 -9.09 -16.74 -38.12
CA GLU A 369 -10.07 -15.70 -38.49
C GLU A 369 -9.84 -15.18 -39.91
N PHE A 370 -8.58 -14.94 -40.31
CA PHE A 370 -8.27 -14.55 -41.69
C PHE A 370 -8.54 -15.66 -42.70
N ALA A 371 -8.11 -16.89 -42.41
CA ALA A 371 -8.21 -18.00 -43.35
C ALA A 371 -9.65 -18.48 -43.56
N THR A 372 -10.49 -18.44 -42.53
CA THR A 372 -11.90 -18.87 -42.61
C THR A 372 -12.79 -17.91 -43.39
N ALA A 373 -12.43 -16.64 -43.49
CA ALA A 373 -13.19 -15.68 -44.29
C ALA A 373 -13.01 -15.87 -45.81
N ILE A 374 -11.90 -16.48 -46.24
CA ILE A 374 -11.57 -16.61 -47.68
C ILE A 374 -12.58 -17.49 -48.44
N PRO A 375 -12.97 -18.69 -47.97
CA PRO A 375 -13.98 -19.50 -48.65
C PRO A 375 -15.30 -18.76 -48.88
N ASP A 376 -15.79 -18.04 -47.88
CA ASP A 376 -17.05 -17.29 -47.97
C ASP A 376 -16.94 -16.12 -48.95
N GLN A 377 -15.81 -15.39 -48.91
CA GLN A 377 -15.52 -14.34 -49.88
C GLN A 377 -15.45 -14.88 -51.30
N LEU A 378 -14.83 -16.05 -51.49
CA LEU A 378 -14.73 -16.68 -52.79
C LEU A 378 -16.09 -17.15 -53.32
N ALA A 379 -16.95 -17.71 -52.45
CA ALA A 379 -18.31 -18.08 -52.82
C ALA A 379 -19.10 -16.86 -53.29
N ASN A 380 -18.97 -15.72 -52.61
CA ASN A 380 -19.60 -14.46 -53.01
C ASN A 380 -19.09 -13.98 -54.38
N VAL A 381 -17.78 -14.07 -54.63
CA VAL A 381 -17.20 -13.75 -55.95
C VAL A 381 -17.78 -14.68 -57.03
N GLY A 382 -17.87 -15.99 -56.76
CA GLY A 382 -18.51 -16.95 -57.68
C GLY A 382 -19.94 -16.56 -58.06
N THR A 383 -20.76 -16.14 -57.09
CA THR A 383 -22.11 -15.63 -57.38
C THR A 383 -22.10 -14.30 -58.16
N ALA A 384 -21.11 -13.43 -57.93
CA ALA A 384 -20.97 -12.19 -58.67
C ALA A 384 -20.61 -12.44 -60.13
N VAL A 385 -19.71 -13.40 -60.39
CA VAL A 385 -19.34 -13.88 -61.73
C VAL A 385 -20.58 -14.41 -62.47
N GLU A 386 -21.34 -15.31 -61.83
CA GLU A 386 -22.55 -15.90 -62.41
C GLU A 386 -23.59 -14.81 -62.75
N ASN A 387 -23.84 -13.89 -61.82
CA ASN A 387 -24.77 -12.77 -62.04
C ASN A 387 -24.32 -11.83 -63.17
N ALA A 388 -23.02 -11.53 -63.26
CA ALA A 388 -22.47 -10.68 -64.30
C ALA A 388 -22.55 -11.38 -65.67
N GLY A 389 -22.25 -12.68 -65.73
CA GLY A 389 -22.43 -13.50 -66.94
C GLY A 389 -23.88 -13.50 -67.43
N HIS A 390 -24.84 -13.73 -66.52
CA HIS A 390 -26.27 -13.67 -66.85
C HIS A 390 -26.69 -12.27 -67.32
N ALA A 391 -26.16 -11.20 -66.73
CA ALA A 391 -26.44 -9.83 -67.18
C ALA A 391 -25.92 -9.57 -68.60
N VAL A 392 -24.75 -10.12 -68.97
CA VAL A 392 -24.21 -10.05 -70.35
C VAL A 392 -25.12 -10.80 -71.32
N GLU A 393 -25.59 -11.99 -70.96
CA GLU A 393 -26.54 -12.77 -71.80
C GLU A 393 -27.86 -12.02 -72.01
N LEU A 394 -28.43 -11.43 -70.94
CA LEU A 394 -29.65 -10.62 -71.05
C LEU A 394 -29.45 -9.39 -71.93
N ALA A 395 -28.33 -8.68 -71.78
CA ALA A 395 -28.02 -7.52 -72.62
C ALA A 395 -27.82 -7.90 -74.09
N GLN A 396 -27.18 -9.04 -74.36
CA GLN A 396 -27.05 -9.60 -75.71
C GLN A 396 -28.42 -9.92 -76.32
N ALA A 397 -29.29 -10.60 -75.57
CA ALA A 397 -30.63 -10.93 -76.03
C ALA A 397 -31.47 -9.68 -76.30
N ALA A 398 -31.46 -8.70 -75.38
CA ALA A 398 -32.18 -7.44 -75.54
C ALA A 398 -31.72 -6.68 -76.80
N LEU A 399 -30.41 -6.65 -77.07
CA LEU A 399 -29.82 -6.00 -78.24
C LEU A 399 -30.13 -6.74 -79.55
N GLY A 400 -30.32 -8.07 -79.51
CA GLY A 400 -30.78 -8.84 -80.66
C GLY A 400 -32.23 -8.56 -81.08
N GLU A 401 -33.02 -7.97 -80.19
CA GLU A 401 -34.45 -7.69 -80.39
C GLU A 401 -34.76 -6.19 -80.64
N THR A 402 -33.78 -5.36 -80.99
CA THR A 402 -33.95 -3.89 -81.17
C THR A 402 -34.33 -3.46 -82.59
N ASP A 403 -35.11 -4.26 -83.33
CA ASP A 403 -35.50 -4.00 -84.73
C ASP A 403 -35.92 -2.54 -84.98
N GLY A 404 -35.09 -1.80 -85.73
CA GLY A 404 -35.32 -0.41 -86.12
C GLY A 404 -34.70 0.67 -85.22
N MET A 405 -33.86 0.33 -84.24
CA MET A 405 -33.11 1.29 -83.39
C MET A 405 -31.64 1.42 -83.82
N ASP A 406 -30.97 2.53 -83.47
CA ASP A 406 -29.51 2.67 -83.61
C ASP A 406 -28.79 1.96 -82.46
N THR A 407 -28.12 0.84 -82.75
CA THR A 407 -27.47 -0.03 -81.76
C THR A 407 -26.00 0.27 -81.52
N SER A 408 -25.40 1.21 -82.28
CA SER A 408 -23.94 1.40 -82.35
C SER A 408 -23.26 1.64 -80.99
N GLN A 409 -23.87 2.47 -80.12
CA GLN A 409 -23.34 2.75 -78.79
C GLN A 409 -23.50 1.57 -77.82
N TRP A 410 -24.63 0.85 -77.91
CA TRP A 410 -24.91 -0.30 -77.05
C TRP A 410 -23.99 -1.47 -77.37
N GLU A 411 -23.69 -1.71 -78.65
CA GLU A 411 -22.72 -2.72 -79.08
C GLU A 411 -21.31 -2.43 -78.55
N GLN A 412 -20.89 -1.17 -78.56
CA GLN A 412 -19.58 -0.78 -78.00
C GLN A 412 -19.54 -0.98 -76.48
N ARG A 413 -20.60 -0.60 -75.76
CA ARG A 413 -20.69 -0.83 -74.31
C ARG A 413 -20.78 -2.30 -73.96
N LEU A 414 -21.45 -3.11 -74.77
CA LEU A 414 -21.52 -4.55 -74.59
C LEU A 414 -20.14 -5.20 -74.75
N LYS A 415 -19.35 -4.76 -75.74
CA LYS A 415 -17.94 -5.18 -75.87
C LYS A 415 -17.12 -4.79 -74.64
N GLN A 416 -17.32 -3.59 -74.11
CA GLN A 416 -16.66 -3.15 -72.87
C GLN A 416 -17.10 -3.98 -71.66
N ALA A 417 -18.38 -4.34 -71.57
CA ALA A 417 -18.90 -5.20 -70.51
C ALA A 417 -18.35 -6.63 -70.60
N SER A 418 -18.25 -7.20 -71.81
CA SER A 418 -17.61 -8.50 -72.04
C SER A 418 -16.13 -8.48 -71.69
N GLN A 419 -15.40 -7.42 -72.06
CA GLN A 419 -14.00 -7.26 -71.68
C GLN A 419 -13.85 -7.13 -70.15
N ALA A 420 -14.70 -6.33 -69.50
CA ALA A 420 -14.71 -6.20 -68.05
C ALA A 420 -15.01 -7.54 -67.34
N LEU A 421 -15.87 -8.38 -67.92
CA LEU A 421 -16.16 -9.71 -67.41
C LEU A 421 -14.94 -10.65 -67.54
N GLU A 422 -14.23 -10.61 -68.67
CA GLU A 422 -12.99 -11.37 -68.89
C GLU A 422 -11.84 -10.89 -67.99
N ASP A 423 -11.76 -9.59 -67.75
CA ASP A 423 -10.74 -8.96 -66.89
C ASP A 423 -11.02 -9.17 -65.39
N GLY A 424 -12.20 -9.68 -65.04
CA GLY A 424 -12.62 -9.97 -63.66
C GLY A 424 -13.28 -8.80 -62.92
N ASP A 425 -13.67 -7.72 -63.60
CA ASP A 425 -14.47 -6.63 -63.00
C ASP A 425 -15.97 -6.91 -63.19
N HIS A 426 -16.47 -7.84 -62.38
CA HIS A 426 -17.86 -8.30 -62.43
C HIS A 426 -18.88 -7.19 -62.13
N SER A 427 -18.49 -6.21 -61.30
CA SER A 427 -19.35 -5.08 -60.94
C SER A 427 -19.57 -4.13 -62.12
N LEU A 428 -18.50 -3.82 -62.85
CA LEU A 428 -18.53 -2.96 -64.02
C LEU A 428 -19.26 -3.64 -65.16
N ALA A 429 -18.97 -4.92 -65.41
CA ALA A 429 -19.64 -5.73 -66.43
C ALA A 429 -21.17 -5.70 -66.24
N ARG A 430 -21.64 -6.01 -65.02
CA ARG A 430 -23.07 -5.98 -64.69
C ARG A 430 -23.67 -4.58 -64.84
N GLY A 431 -22.99 -3.54 -64.33
CA GLY A 431 -23.48 -2.17 -64.40
C GLY A 431 -23.66 -1.66 -65.84
N LEU A 432 -22.74 -2.00 -66.73
CA LEU A 432 -22.83 -1.68 -68.16
C LEU A 432 -24.00 -2.42 -68.81
N CYS A 433 -24.15 -3.72 -68.55
CA CYS A 433 -25.24 -4.53 -69.08
C CYS A 433 -26.63 -4.09 -68.61
N ASP A 434 -26.80 -3.84 -67.30
CA ASP A 434 -28.05 -3.30 -66.75
C ASP A 434 -28.38 -1.94 -67.35
N GLY A 435 -27.36 -1.11 -67.63
CA GLY A 435 -27.50 0.17 -68.32
C GLY A 435 -28.04 0.01 -69.74
N ILE A 436 -27.47 -0.92 -70.52
CA ILE A 436 -27.90 -1.24 -71.89
C ILE A 436 -29.37 -1.67 -71.89
N VAL A 437 -29.75 -2.65 -71.06
CA VAL A 437 -31.14 -3.15 -71.01
C VAL A 437 -32.12 -2.02 -70.67
N ARG A 438 -31.79 -1.19 -69.67
CA ARG A 438 -32.65 -0.06 -69.28
C ARG A 438 -32.78 0.99 -70.37
N GLU A 439 -31.72 1.26 -71.12
CA GLU A 439 -31.78 2.20 -72.25
C GLU A 439 -32.61 1.64 -73.41
N ILE A 440 -32.44 0.36 -73.75
CA ILE A 440 -33.25 -0.35 -74.76
C ILE A 440 -34.74 -0.30 -74.39
N ASP A 441 -35.09 -0.61 -73.15
CA ASP A 441 -36.50 -0.59 -72.70
C ASP A 441 -37.10 0.82 -72.73
N ARG A 442 -36.30 1.85 -72.39
CA ARG A 442 -36.73 3.25 -72.50
C ARG A 442 -36.97 3.65 -73.96
N GLU A 443 -36.07 3.25 -74.86
CA GLU A 443 -36.21 3.54 -76.29
C GLU A 443 -37.44 2.83 -76.86
N ARG A 444 -37.65 1.55 -76.52
CA ARG A 444 -38.86 0.79 -76.89
C ARG A 444 -40.14 1.47 -76.40
N ALA A 445 -40.18 1.90 -75.14
CA ALA A 445 -41.34 2.60 -74.59
C ALA A 445 -41.60 3.92 -75.32
N ALA A 446 -40.55 4.68 -75.65
CA ALA A 446 -40.67 5.91 -76.43
C ALA A 446 -41.18 5.65 -77.85
N MET A 447 -40.67 4.61 -78.54
CA MET A 447 -41.16 4.19 -79.85
C MET A 447 -42.62 3.78 -79.82
N ASP A 448 -43.06 3.04 -78.79
CA ASP A 448 -44.46 2.63 -78.64
C ASP A 448 -45.39 3.81 -78.36
N ASP A 449 -44.95 4.80 -77.60
CA ASP A 449 -45.67 6.06 -77.39
C ASP A 449 -45.79 6.86 -78.70
N VAL A 450 -44.72 6.95 -79.49
CA VAL A 450 -44.75 7.57 -80.82
C VAL A 450 -45.71 6.82 -81.74
N ARG A 451 -45.64 5.48 -81.81
CA ARG A 451 -46.55 4.63 -82.59
C ARG A 451 -48.01 4.78 -82.14
N ARG A 452 -48.27 4.91 -80.83
CA ARG A 452 -49.60 5.17 -80.27
C ARG A 452 -50.11 6.56 -80.65
N GLY A 453 -49.25 7.58 -80.61
CA GLY A 453 -49.53 8.92 -81.10
C GLY A 453 -49.90 8.92 -82.58
N LEU A 454 -49.10 8.25 -83.41
CA LEU A 454 -49.34 8.08 -84.85
C LEU A 454 -50.65 7.34 -85.17
N ARG A 455 -51.10 6.39 -84.34
CA ARG A 455 -52.43 5.76 -84.50
C ARG A 455 -53.58 6.76 -84.32
N GLN A 456 -53.39 7.81 -83.52
CA GLN A 456 -54.37 8.89 -83.32
C GLN A 456 -54.18 10.07 -84.29
N ARG A 457 -53.40 9.90 -85.37
CA ARG A 457 -53.06 10.94 -86.34
C ARG A 457 -54.23 11.80 -86.80
N LYS A 458 -55.38 11.21 -87.10
CA LYS A 458 -56.57 11.97 -87.53
C LYS A 458 -56.99 13.03 -86.50
N LYS A 459 -56.89 12.71 -85.20
CA LYS A 459 -57.17 13.63 -84.09
C LYS A 459 -56.06 14.66 -83.92
N LEU A 460 -54.80 14.28 -84.12
CA LEU A 460 -53.66 15.22 -84.11
C LEU A 460 -53.77 16.25 -85.23
N VAL A 461 -54.00 15.82 -86.47
CA VAL A 461 -54.18 16.69 -87.65
C VAL A 461 -55.35 17.65 -87.45
N ALA A 462 -56.46 17.19 -86.86
CA ALA A 462 -57.61 18.05 -86.56
C ALA A 462 -57.32 19.18 -85.55
N ARG A 463 -56.27 19.07 -84.72
CA ARG A 463 -55.91 20.11 -83.74
C ARG A 463 -55.17 21.30 -84.35
N PHE A 464 -54.47 21.10 -85.46
CA PHE A 464 -53.68 22.16 -86.10
C PHE A 464 -54.20 22.57 -87.48
N SER A 465 -55.12 21.81 -88.08
CA SER A 465 -55.65 22.09 -89.44
C SER A 465 -56.33 23.45 -89.64
N LYS A 466 -56.67 24.17 -88.56
CA LYS A 466 -57.28 25.52 -88.61
C LYS A 466 -56.34 26.64 -88.17
N ARG A 467 -55.08 26.32 -87.87
CA ARG A 467 -54.08 27.30 -87.44
C ARG A 467 -53.31 27.84 -88.65
N THR A 468 -52.72 29.02 -88.50
CA THR A 468 -51.91 29.67 -89.55
C THR A 468 -50.58 28.97 -89.82
N ASP A 469 -50.11 28.14 -88.88
CA ASP A 469 -48.88 27.35 -88.94
C ASP A 469 -49.12 25.89 -89.35
N ALA A 470 -50.29 25.56 -89.93
CA ALA A 470 -50.69 24.19 -90.21
C ALA A 470 -49.74 23.41 -91.13
N ASP A 471 -49.19 24.06 -92.16
CA ASP A 471 -48.27 23.44 -93.11
C ASP A 471 -46.94 23.04 -92.44
N ASP A 472 -46.44 23.89 -91.54
CA ASP A 472 -45.21 23.64 -90.76
C ASP A 472 -45.39 22.45 -89.79
N TRP A 473 -46.57 22.34 -89.17
CA TRP A 473 -46.92 21.18 -88.33
C TRP A 473 -47.14 19.90 -89.13
N GLN A 474 -47.66 20.02 -90.36
CA GLN A 474 -47.85 18.89 -91.26
C GLN A 474 -46.51 18.34 -91.76
N GLU A 475 -45.57 19.22 -92.13
CA GLU A 475 -44.21 18.85 -92.53
C GLU A 475 -43.46 18.13 -91.40
N ARG A 476 -43.55 18.63 -90.16
CA ARG A 476 -42.96 17.95 -88.99
C ARG A 476 -43.58 16.57 -88.72
N LEU A 477 -44.89 16.45 -88.87
CA LEU A 477 -45.60 15.17 -88.71
C LEU A 477 -45.25 14.17 -89.82
N ASP A 478 -45.01 14.65 -91.03
CA ASP A 478 -44.57 13.83 -92.16
C ASP A 478 -43.09 13.43 -92.03
N GLY A 479 -42.25 14.30 -91.45
CA GLY A 479 -40.88 13.96 -91.04
C GLY A 479 -40.81 12.82 -90.02
N ILE A 480 -41.72 12.79 -89.05
CA ILE A 480 -41.82 11.69 -88.05
C ILE A 480 -42.28 10.36 -88.67
N LYS A 481 -42.88 10.36 -89.87
CA LYS A 481 -43.26 9.12 -90.58
C LYS A 481 -42.14 8.58 -91.46
N ALA A 482 -41.19 9.43 -91.85
CA ALA A 482 -40.09 9.09 -92.74
C ALA A 482 -38.87 8.56 -91.97
N ALA A 483 -38.77 8.89 -90.68
CA ALA A 483 -37.92 8.23 -89.69
C ALA A 483 -38.63 7.00 -89.11
#